data_AF-Q9YFY3-F1
#
_entry.id   AF-Q9YFY3-F1
#
_cell.length_a   1.000
_cell.length_b   1.000
_cell.length_c   1.000
_cell.angle_alpha   90.00
_cell.angle_beta   90.00
_cell.angle_gamma   90.00
#
_symmetry.space_group_name_H-M   'P 1'
#
loop_
_entity.id
_entity.type
_entity.pdbx_description
1 polymer ?
#
loop_
_entity_poly.entity_id
_entity_poly.type
_entity_poly.pdbx_seq_one_letter_code
_entity_poly.pdbx_strand_id
1 'polypeptide(L)'
;MRLLYLHADRFEYKTVKPALKNPPDPPGEASFGEALVVFTTVEDGDGPQTVMYAASDIASHSSRLKVTTVILYPYAHLSSRLAKPMAAHKRLIELEGALRTKFPGHVHRAPFGWYKSFSIACKGHPLAELSRSFTEAGALQPWPAVEDYKTGLSGEVLARAGLLGGGSLSPASWALEVHRRLAEEVVGPAESVGFGESLSEAYQACISSSVTTLLMGPYPPSIVFGPLEDDPVEAVSRVLGLISPQLEGVKPLLSGGEGALKASSPDGAELPVAFLKEGRVCLGPTLSFFKLAVSMLVEKARKEGLTPYLNPTLTPVQSAVIPVDSESEGYAQRIAEDLAASGVRVSIVRGSGLGRRVREAGRSWASLVIVVGKREEETGTVVVRRRWEPGKQEVLTLDELSSEAKKLASGSRGSLYSTTL
;
A
#
# COMPACT_ATOMS: atom_id res chain seq x y z
N MET A 1 -18.16 -13.17 0.59
CA MET A 1 -19.16 -12.16 0.96
C MET A 1 -19.29 -11.19 -0.18
N ARG A 2 -20.49 -11.05 -0.75
CA ARG A 2 -20.79 -10.09 -1.81
C ARG A 2 -21.63 -8.96 -1.28
N LEU A 3 -21.20 -7.73 -1.52
CA LEU A 3 -21.92 -6.53 -1.14
C LEU A 3 -22.23 -5.68 -2.36
N LEU A 4 -23.37 -4.99 -2.33
CA LEU A 4 -23.70 -3.90 -3.24
C LEU A 4 -24.02 -2.68 -2.38
N TYR A 5 -23.22 -1.64 -2.56
CA TYR A 5 -23.34 -0.34 -1.91
C TYR A 5 -24.17 0.56 -2.80
N LEU A 6 -25.21 1.15 -2.23
CA LEU A 6 -26.04 2.16 -2.87
C LEU A 6 -26.12 3.37 -1.93
N HIS A 7 -25.52 4.48 -2.33
CA HIS A 7 -25.71 5.76 -1.65
C HIS A 7 -27.09 6.31 -2.01
N ALA A 8 -27.98 6.38 -1.02
CA ALA A 8 -29.37 6.73 -1.24
C ALA A 8 -29.75 8.01 -0.50
N ASP A 9 -30.57 8.86 -1.12
CA ASP A 9 -31.25 9.99 -0.47
C ASP A 9 -32.40 9.53 0.43
N ARG A 10 -33.00 8.37 0.10
CA ARG A 10 -34.07 7.74 0.87
C ARG A 10 -34.03 6.23 0.72
N PHE A 11 -34.26 5.52 1.81
CA PHE A 11 -34.43 4.07 1.82
C PHE A 11 -35.50 3.64 2.81
N GLU A 12 -36.41 2.77 2.40
CA GLU A 12 -37.43 2.19 3.27
C GLU A 12 -37.67 0.72 2.95
N TYR A 13 -38.04 -0.08 3.96
CA TYR A 13 -38.43 -1.47 3.76
C TYR A 13 -39.52 -1.90 4.73
N LYS A 14 -40.25 -2.96 4.35
CA LYS A 14 -41.25 -3.64 5.19
C LYS A 14 -41.18 -5.16 5.00
N THR A 15 -41.12 -5.92 6.09
CA THR A 15 -41.26 -7.39 6.01
C THR A 15 -42.68 -7.79 5.64
N VAL A 16 -42.83 -8.69 4.68
CA VAL A 16 -44.13 -9.13 4.13
C VAL A 16 -44.49 -10.52 4.62
N LYS A 17 -43.60 -11.51 4.45
CA LYS A 17 -43.84 -12.90 4.86
C LYS A 17 -42.52 -13.61 5.22
N PRO A 18 -42.55 -14.65 6.07
CA PRO A 18 -41.38 -15.47 6.35
C PRO A 18 -40.79 -16.06 5.06
N ALA A 19 -39.46 -15.94 4.90
CA ALA A 19 -38.69 -16.63 3.86
C ALA A 19 -38.04 -17.92 4.39
N LEU A 20 -37.94 -18.06 5.71
CA LEU A 20 -37.55 -19.27 6.42
C LEU A 20 -38.71 -19.77 7.27
N LYS A 21 -38.76 -21.08 7.58
CA LYS A 21 -39.80 -21.66 8.45
C LYS A 21 -39.83 -20.98 9.83
N ASN A 22 -38.67 -20.76 10.42
CA ASN A 22 -38.47 -20.01 11.66
C ASN A 22 -37.45 -18.90 11.40
N PRO A 23 -37.88 -17.69 10.98
CA PRO A 23 -36.97 -16.57 10.83
C PRO A 23 -36.28 -16.25 12.16
N PRO A 24 -34.95 -16.04 12.18
CA PRO A 24 -34.22 -15.80 13.43
C PRO A 24 -34.38 -14.37 13.96
N ASP A 25 -34.72 -13.41 13.10
CA ASP A 25 -35.06 -12.04 13.51
C ASP A 25 -36.59 -11.84 13.48
N PRO A 26 -37.14 -10.96 14.36
CA PRO A 26 -38.55 -10.57 14.28
C PRO A 26 -38.86 -9.79 13.00
N PRO A 27 -40.13 -9.75 12.56
CA PRO A 27 -40.54 -8.88 11.45
C PRO A 27 -40.33 -7.40 11.82
N GLY A 28 -40.26 -6.54 10.81
CA GLY A 28 -40.08 -5.11 11.03
C GLY A 28 -40.15 -4.27 9.76
N GLU A 29 -40.25 -2.97 9.96
CA GLU A 29 -40.21 -1.94 8.93
C GLU A 29 -39.39 -0.75 9.42
N ALA A 30 -38.75 -0.03 8.51
CA ALA A 30 -37.98 1.17 8.83
C ALA A 30 -37.86 2.06 7.58
N SER A 31 -37.69 3.36 7.81
CA SER A 31 -37.48 4.37 6.78
C SER A 31 -36.33 5.29 7.21
N PHE A 32 -35.49 5.66 6.25
CA PHE A 32 -34.27 6.42 6.46
C PHE A 32 -34.16 7.50 5.37
N GLY A 33 -33.56 8.63 5.74
CA GLY A 33 -33.10 9.65 4.79
C GLY A 33 -31.80 9.23 4.12
N GLU A 34 -30.84 10.15 4.03
CA GLU A 34 -29.54 9.88 3.43
C GLU A 34 -28.79 8.76 4.16
N ALA A 35 -28.45 7.70 3.44
CA ALA A 35 -27.78 6.53 3.99
C ALA A 35 -26.97 5.78 2.94
N LEU A 36 -25.95 5.05 3.40
CA LEU A 36 -25.35 3.99 2.62
C LEU A 36 -26.13 2.69 2.83
N VAL A 37 -26.83 2.23 1.81
CA VAL A 37 -27.53 0.94 1.82
C VAL A 37 -26.58 -0.14 1.32
N VAL A 38 -26.34 -1.15 2.15
CA VAL A 38 -25.41 -2.26 1.86
C VAL A 38 -26.20 -3.55 1.70
N PHE A 39 -26.56 -3.86 0.46
CA PHE A 39 -27.14 -5.15 0.11
C PHE A 39 -26.09 -6.23 0.35
N THR A 40 -26.40 -7.19 1.22
CA THR A 40 -25.41 -8.12 1.78
C THR A 40 -25.78 -9.57 1.48
N THR A 41 -24.90 -10.29 0.76
CA THR A 41 -24.95 -11.74 0.59
C THR A 41 -23.77 -12.40 1.32
N VAL A 42 -24.08 -13.31 2.25
CA VAL A 42 -23.07 -14.17 2.88
C VAL A 42 -22.93 -15.44 2.05
N GLU A 43 -21.72 -15.71 1.59
CA GLU A 43 -21.36 -16.86 0.78
C GLU A 43 -20.84 -18.01 1.67
N ASP A 44 -20.94 -19.23 1.15
CA ASP A 44 -20.32 -20.40 1.75
C ASP A 44 -18.78 -20.24 1.78
N GLY A 45 -18.19 -20.46 2.95
CA GLY A 45 -16.78 -20.15 3.23
C GLY A 45 -16.50 -18.72 3.71
N ASP A 46 -17.53 -17.92 4.02
CA ASP A 46 -17.31 -16.63 4.70
C ASP A 46 -17.04 -16.81 6.19
N GLY A 47 -15.82 -16.48 6.61
CA GLY A 47 -15.40 -16.49 8.02
C GLY A 47 -15.17 -15.10 8.64
N PRO A 48 -14.66 -15.06 9.88
CA PRO A 48 -14.46 -13.83 10.64
C PRO A 48 -13.58 -12.78 9.95
N GLN A 49 -12.53 -13.20 9.24
CA GLN A 49 -11.65 -12.26 8.51
C GLN A 49 -12.39 -11.57 7.36
N THR A 50 -13.21 -12.30 6.61
CA THR A 50 -14.08 -11.75 5.57
C THR A 50 -14.99 -10.65 6.13
N VAL A 51 -15.59 -10.91 7.29
CA VAL A 51 -16.44 -9.95 8.01
C VAL A 51 -15.67 -8.70 8.39
N MET A 52 -14.45 -8.85 8.92
CA MET A 52 -13.59 -7.71 9.30
C MET A 52 -13.17 -6.85 8.12
N TYR A 53 -12.85 -7.47 6.96
CA TYR A 53 -12.56 -6.74 5.74
C TYR A 53 -13.78 -6.00 5.20
N ALA A 54 -14.94 -6.66 5.15
CA ALA A 54 -16.19 -6.04 4.77
C ALA A 54 -16.55 -4.85 5.67
N ALA A 55 -16.51 -5.02 7.00
CA ALA A 55 -16.81 -3.96 7.96
C ALA A 55 -15.87 -2.74 7.80
N SER A 56 -14.57 -2.99 7.61
CA SER A 56 -13.58 -1.92 7.42
C SER A 56 -13.77 -1.18 6.10
N ASP A 57 -14.13 -1.89 5.03
CA ASP A 57 -14.44 -1.30 3.74
C ASP A 57 -15.71 -0.44 3.77
N ILE A 58 -16.79 -0.96 4.36
CA ILE A 58 -18.04 -0.21 4.56
C ILE A 58 -17.76 1.07 5.36
N ALA A 59 -17.04 1.00 6.48
CA ALA A 59 -16.74 2.16 7.31
C ALA A 59 -15.88 3.21 6.57
N SER A 60 -14.87 2.76 5.81
CA SER A 60 -14.02 3.62 4.99
C SER A 60 -14.84 4.34 3.92
N HIS A 61 -15.70 3.61 3.21
CA HIS A 61 -16.54 4.17 2.16
C HIS A 61 -17.61 5.12 2.72
N SER A 62 -18.22 4.76 3.86
CA SER A 62 -19.21 5.61 4.55
C SER A 62 -18.62 6.95 4.98
N SER A 63 -17.39 6.94 5.52
CA SER A 63 -16.65 8.15 5.88
C SER A 63 -16.38 9.05 4.67
N ARG A 64 -16.07 8.47 3.51
CA ARG A 64 -15.83 9.22 2.26
C ARG A 64 -17.08 9.89 1.72
N LEU A 65 -18.20 9.18 1.76
CA LEU A 65 -19.51 9.74 1.42
C LEU A 65 -20.02 10.72 2.48
N LYS A 66 -19.37 10.79 3.64
CA LYS A 66 -19.79 11.56 4.82
C LYS A 66 -21.20 11.22 5.29
N VAL A 67 -21.65 9.99 5.03
CA VAL A 67 -22.93 9.50 5.54
C VAL A 67 -22.83 9.20 7.02
N THR A 68 -23.89 9.50 7.75
CA THR A 68 -23.99 9.21 9.19
C THR A 68 -24.80 7.94 9.47
N THR A 69 -25.42 7.36 8.43
CA THR A 69 -26.27 6.17 8.54
C THR A 69 -25.84 5.09 7.55
N VAL A 70 -25.67 3.86 8.03
CA VAL A 70 -25.39 2.67 7.22
C VAL A 70 -26.43 1.60 7.49
N ILE A 71 -26.97 1.02 6.42
CA ILE A 71 -28.06 0.04 6.48
C ILE A 71 -27.57 -1.28 5.89
N LEU A 72 -27.35 -2.28 6.73
CA LEU A 72 -27.09 -3.65 6.31
C LEU A 72 -28.40 -4.32 5.90
N TYR A 73 -28.57 -4.58 4.61
CA TYR A 73 -29.77 -5.17 4.05
C TYR A 73 -29.50 -6.59 3.55
N PRO A 74 -29.90 -7.65 4.27
CA PRO A 74 -29.68 -9.01 3.80
C PRO A 74 -30.42 -9.28 2.48
N TYR A 75 -29.65 -9.63 1.46
CA TYR A 75 -30.10 -9.82 0.08
C TYR A 75 -29.34 -11.00 -0.52
N ALA A 76 -29.96 -12.17 -0.59
CA ALA A 76 -29.29 -13.40 -1.01
C ALA A 76 -28.99 -13.50 -2.52
N HIS A 77 -29.32 -12.48 -3.31
CA HIS A 77 -29.32 -12.58 -4.78
C HIS A 77 -28.04 -12.07 -5.45
N LEU A 78 -27.02 -11.63 -4.70
CA LEU A 78 -25.74 -11.20 -5.29
C LEU A 78 -24.77 -12.37 -5.53
N SER A 79 -25.10 -13.59 -5.10
CA SER A 79 -24.29 -14.79 -5.30
C SER A 79 -25.14 -16.05 -5.40
N SER A 80 -24.65 -17.05 -6.12
CA SER A 80 -25.21 -18.41 -6.16
C SER A 80 -24.61 -19.34 -5.10
N ARG A 81 -23.53 -18.94 -4.43
CA ARG A 81 -22.79 -19.77 -3.46
C ARG A 81 -23.19 -19.43 -2.02
N LEU A 82 -24.47 -19.58 -1.69
CA LEU A 82 -25.01 -19.10 -0.41
C LEU A 82 -24.57 -19.95 0.78
N ALA A 83 -24.19 -19.29 1.88
CA ALA A 83 -24.04 -19.96 3.17
C ALA A 83 -25.39 -20.50 3.66
N LYS A 84 -25.35 -21.53 4.52
CA LYS A 84 -26.55 -22.03 5.20
C LYS A 84 -27.22 -20.89 6.00
N PRO A 85 -28.56 -20.82 6.08
CA PRO A 85 -29.27 -19.67 6.66
C PRO A 85 -28.79 -19.22 8.04
N MET A 86 -28.52 -20.15 8.96
CA MET A 86 -28.03 -19.81 10.31
C MET A 86 -26.57 -19.35 10.32
N ALA A 87 -25.73 -19.88 9.42
CA ALA A 87 -24.37 -19.39 9.25
C ALA A 87 -24.38 -17.98 8.64
N ALA A 88 -25.22 -17.73 7.64
CA ALA A 88 -25.41 -16.41 7.05
C ALA A 88 -25.91 -15.38 8.08
N HIS A 89 -26.92 -15.74 8.88
CA HIS A 89 -27.43 -14.88 9.96
C HIS A 89 -26.34 -14.55 10.99
N LYS A 90 -25.58 -15.55 11.45
CA LYS A 90 -24.45 -15.35 12.36
C LYS A 90 -23.42 -14.35 11.80
N ARG A 91 -22.98 -14.53 10.55
CA ARG A 91 -21.99 -13.63 9.93
C ARG A 91 -22.53 -12.23 9.71
N LEU A 92 -23.84 -12.09 9.45
CA LEU A 92 -24.47 -10.78 9.33
C LEU A 92 -24.52 -10.03 10.67
N ILE A 93 -24.78 -10.72 11.79
CA ILE A 93 -24.69 -10.13 13.14
C ILE A 93 -23.26 -9.72 13.46
N GLU A 94 -22.28 -10.57 13.14
CA GLU A 94 -20.87 -10.23 13.34
C GLU A 94 -20.45 -9.02 12.49
N LEU A 95 -20.96 -8.90 11.25
CA LEU A 95 -20.73 -7.74 10.40
C LEU A 95 -21.32 -6.47 11.00
N GLU A 96 -22.54 -6.53 11.53
CA GLU A 96 -23.16 -5.41 12.25
C GLU A 96 -22.31 -4.99 13.45
N GLY A 97 -21.88 -5.93 14.29
CA GLY A 97 -21.04 -5.66 15.46
C GLY A 97 -19.69 -5.05 15.09
N ALA A 98 -18.98 -5.66 14.13
CA ALA A 98 -17.69 -5.16 13.66
C ALA A 98 -17.80 -3.77 13.02
N LEU A 99 -18.90 -3.51 12.30
CA LEU A 99 -19.16 -2.20 11.70
C LEU A 99 -19.47 -1.14 12.77
N ARG A 100 -20.27 -1.46 13.80
CA ARG A 100 -20.55 -0.54 14.92
C ARG A 100 -19.29 -0.10 15.66
N THR A 101 -18.26 -0.95 15.74
CA THR A 101 -16.96 -0.57 16.33
C THR A 101 -16.15 0.38 15.44
N LYS A 102 -16.33 0.32 14.11
CA LYS A 102 -15.50 1.02 13.12
C LYS A 102 -16.16 2.28 12.54
N PHE A 103 -17.48 2.39 12.63
CA PHE A 103 -18.25 3.49 12.07
C PHE A 103 -18.92 4.28 13.20
N PRO A 104 -18.62 5.59 13.35
CA PRO A 104 -19.14 6.40 14.47
C PRO A 104 -20.62 6.78 14.34
N GLY A 105 -21.26 6.45 13.22
CA GLY A 105 -22.66 6.80 12.95
C GLY A 105 -23.67 5.70 13.32
N HIS A 106 -24.90 5.87 12.85
CA HIS A 106 -25.98 4.93 13.05
C HIS A 106 -25.83 3.71 12.11
N VAL A 107 -25.75 2.52 12.69
CA VAL A 107 -25.81 1.25 11.95
C VAL A 107 -27.17 0.62 12.19
N HIS A 108 -27.86 0.28 11.09
CA HIS A 108 -29.11 -0.47 11.12
C HIS A 108 -28.96 -1.77 10.33
N ARG A 109 -29.63 -2.83 10.78
CA ARG A 109 -29.68 -4.12 10.06
C ARG A 109 -31.13 -4.51 9.84
N ALA A 110 -31.51 -4.69 8.57
CA ALA A 110 -32.86 -5.15 8.25
C ALA A 110 -33.04 -6.64 8.62
N PRO A 111 -34.26 -7.08 9.01
CA PRO A 111 -34.53 -8.45 9.45
C PRO A 111 -34.11 -9.52 8.43
N PHE A 112 -33.39 -10.52 8.92
CA PHE A 112 -32.99 -11.71 8.18
C PHE A 112 -34.11 -12.77 8.20
N GLY A 113 -34.24 -13.52 7.10
CA GLY A 113 -35.23 -14.60 7.00
C GLY A 113 -36.63 -14.15 6.60
N TRP A 114 -36.79 -12.91 6.11
CA TRP A 114 -38.06 -12.35 5.64
C TRP A 114 -37.97 -11.87 4.20
N TYR A 115 -39.03 -12.14 3.42
CA TYR A 115 -39.29 -11.38 2.19
C TYR A 115 -39.64 -9.95 2.59
N LYS A 116 -39.00 -8.98 1.94
CA LYS A 116 -39.13 -7.57 2.24
C LYS A 116 -39.48 -6.82 0.96
N SER A 117 -40.49 -5.95 1.01
CA SER A 117 -40.61 -4.88 0.03
C SER A 117 -39.63 -3.77 0.43
N PHE A 118 -39.06 -3.06 -0.54
CA PHE A 118 -38.23 -1.90 -0.28
C PHE A 118 -38.40 -0.85 -1.38
N SER A 119 -38.11 0.40 -1.06
CA SER A 119 -38.01 1.52 -1.99
C SER A 119 -36.72 2.27 -1.72
N ILE A 120 -36.04 2.68 -2.78
CA ILE A 120 -34.72 3.33 -2.71
C ILE A 120 -34.64 4.45 -3.76
N ALA A 121 -34.11 5.61 -3.35
CA ALA A 121 -33.75 6.70 -4.24
C ALA A 121 -32.23 6.85 -4.23
N CYS A 122 -31.55 6.22 -5.20
CA CYS A 122 -30.08 6.24 -5.28
C CYS A 122 -29.57 7.56 -5.88
N LYS A 123 -28.48 8.09 -5.33
CA LYS A 123 -27.80 9.28 -5.86
C LYS A 123 -27.05 8.93 -7.16
N GLY A 124 -26.84 9.93 -8.01
CA GLY A 124 -26.10 9.79 -9.28
C GLY A 124 -24.69 10.36 -9.21
N HIS A 125 -23.72 9.63 -8.66
CA HIS A 125 -22.30 10.00 -8.69
C HIS A 125 -21.39 8.75 -8.77
N PRO A 126 -20.11 8.85 -9.19
CA PRO A 126 -19.25 7.69 -9.45
C PRO A 126 -19.11 6.70 -8.29
N LEU A 127 -19.16 7.20 -7.05
CA LEU A 127 -19.07 6.39 -5.83
C LEU A 127 -20.43 5.95 -5.25
N ALA A 128 -21.55 6.23 -5.93
CA ALA A 128 -22.88 5.94 -5.39
C ALA A 128 -23.20 4.45 -5.45
N GLU A 129 -22.66 3.76 -6.46
CA GLU A 129 -22.97 2.36 -6.74
C GLU A 129 -21.69 1.51 -6.81
N LEU A 130 -21.40 0.75 -5.76
CA LEU A 130 -20.19 -0.09 -5.71
C LEU A 130 -20.53 -1.54 -5.40
N SER A 131 -20.01 -2.45 -6.23
CA SER A 131 -20.06 -3.89 -5.92
C SER A 131 -18.74 -4.29 -5.28
N ARG A 132 -18.81 -4.99 -4.15
CA ARG A 132 -17.65 -5.41 -3.35
C ARG A 132 -17.70 -6.90 -3.11
N SER A 133 -16.52 -7.51 -3.02
CA SER A 133 -16.37 -8.95 -2.84
C SER A 133 -15.20 -9.22 -1.89
N PHE A 134 -15.46 -10.02 -0.87
CA PHE A 134 -14.50 -10.36 0.17
C PHE A 134 -14.43 -11.89 0.32
N THR A 135 -13.25 -12.45 0.54
CA THR A 135 -13.02 -13.88 0.72
C THR A 135 -12.17 -14.16 1.96
N GLU A 136 -12.35 -15.33 2.58
CA GLU A 136 -11.61 -15.76 3.78
C GLU A 136 -10.17 -16.17 3.43
N ALA A 137 -10.01 -16.88 2.30
CA ALA A 137 -8.72 -17.18 1.69
C ALA A 137 -8.38 -16.10 0.65
N GLY A 138 -7.37 -15.29 0.98
CA GLY A 138 -6.69 -14.40 0.05
C GLY A 138 -7.58 -13.35 -0.60
N ALA A 139 -7.68 -12.16 0.02
CA ALA A 139 -7.39 -10.98 -0.78
C ALA A 139 -6.16 -11.35 -1.59
N LEU A 140 -6.25 -11.54 -2.93
CA LEU A 140 -5.13 -11.83 -3.84
C LEU A 140 -3.87 -11.38 -3.13
N GLN A 141 -3.09 -12.24 -2.46
CA GLN A 141 -2.01 -11.77 -1.57
C GLN A 141 -1.03 -11.15 -2.56
N PRO A 142 -1.06 -9.82 -2.74
CA PRO A 142 -0.43 -9.25 -3.93
C PRO A 142 1.04 -9.04 -3.59
N TRP A 143 1.23 -8.57 -2.37
CA TRP A 143 2.42 -8.44 -1.61
C TRP A 143 2.93 -9.84 -1.34
N PRO A 144 4.22 -10.07 -1.53
CA PRO A 144 4.77 -11.41 -1.45
C PRO A 144 4.28 -12.07 -0.16
N ALA A 145 3.81 -13.31 -0.26
CA ALA A 145 3.45 -14.11 0.88
C ALA A 145 4.68 -14.25 1.79
N VAL A 146 4.50 -14.55 3.08
CA VAL A 146 5.66 -14.73 4.00
C VAL A 146 6.66 -15.76 3.43
N GLU A 147 6.16 -16.73 2.68
CA GLU A 147 6.91 -17.76 1.96
C GLU A 147 7.72 -17.23 0.77
N ASP A 148 7.26 -16.17 0.09
CA ASP A 148 8.00 -15.54 -1.01
C ASP A 148 9.28 -14.86 -0.52
N TYR A 149 9.37 -14.56 0.79
CA TYR A 149 10.58 -13.99 1.37
C TYR A 149 11.68 -15.00 1.62
N LYS A 150 11.49 -16.32 1.39
CA LYS A 150 12.44 -17.39 1.76
C LYS A 150 13.83 -17.24 1.14
N THR A 151 13.91 -16.84 -0.13
CA THR A 151 15.18 -16.58 -0.83
C THR A 151 15.51 -15.11 -0.69
N GLY A 152 16.69 -14.77 -0.15
CA GLY A 152 17.14 -13.41 0.14
C GLY A 152 16.68 -12.37 -0.89
N LEU A 153 15.56 -11.71 -0.59
CA LEU A 153 14.97 -10.68 -1.44
C LEU A 153 15.78 -9.40 -1.41
N SER A 154 16.76 -9.25 -0.51
CA SER A 154 17.63 -8.07 -0.51
C SER A 154 18.27 -7.89 -1.88
N GLY A 155 18.95 -8.90 -2.42
CA GLY A 155 19.54 -8.84 -3.76
C GLY A 155 18.51 -8.60 -4.88
N GLU A 156 17.41 -9.35 -4.89
CA GLU A 156 16.42 -9.30 -5.98
C GLU A 156 15.57 -8.02 -5.96
N VAL A 157 15.17 -7.52 -4.77
CA VAL A 157 14.47 -6.24 -4.61
C VAL A 157 15.40 -5.10 -4.96
N LEU A 158 16.65 -5.11 -4.50
CA LEU A 158 17.63 -4.08 -4.87
C LEU A 158 17.92 -4.13 -6.38
N ALA A 159 18.00 -5.31 -7.00
CA ALA A 159 18.17 -5.46 -8.44
C ALA A 159 16.96 -4.95 -9.23
N ARG A 160 15.74 -5.35 -8.88
CA ARG A 160 14.48 -4.85 -9.47
C ARG A 160 14.29 -3.36 -9.26
N ALA A 161 14.72 -2.86 -8.11
CA ALA A 161 14.73 -1.45 -7.79
C ALA A 161 15.69 -0.68 -8.69
N GLY A 162 16.76 -1.30 -9.19
CA GLY A 162 17.86 -0.61 -9.87
C GLY A 162 18.97 -0.13 -8.91
N LEU A 163 18.90 -0.48 -7.62
CA LEU A 163 19.91 -0.13 -6.60
C LEU A 163 21.24 -0.87 -6.76
N LEU A 164 21.29 -1.97 -7.53
CA LEU A 164 22.53 -2.70 -7.83
C LEU A 164 23.17 -2.32 -9.17
N GLY A 165 22.57 -1.43 -9.97
CA GLY A 165 23.09 -1.02 -11.28
C GLY A 165 23.20 -2.19 -12.27
N GLY A 166 22.13 -2.50 -13.00
CA GLY A 166 22.18 -3.59 -13.99
C GLY A 166 20.88 -4.17 -14.55
N GLY A 167 19.71 -3.58 -14.29
CA GLY A 167 18.43 -4.03 -14.85
C GLY A 167 17.98 -3.24 -16.08
N SER A 168 17.06 -3.78 -16.89
CA SER A 168 16.35 -3.02 -17.95
C SER A 168 15.55 -1.82 -17.40
N LEU A 169 15.30 -1.81 -16.08
CA LEU A 169 14.72 -0.73 -15.28
C LEU A 169 15.79 0.05 -14.48
N SER A 170 17.05 0.06 -14.94
CA SER A 170 18.14 0.84 -14.36
C SER A 170 18.30 2.19 -15.08
N PRO A 171 17.47 3.22 -14.87
CA PRO A 171 18.02 4.56 -14.96
C PRO A 171 19.11 4.61 -13.89
N ALA A 172 20.38 4.62 -14.29
CA ALA A 172 21.48 4.92 -13.37
C ALA A 172 21.22 6.25 -12.60
N SER A 173 20.38 7.13 -13.18
CA SER A 173 19.83 8.33 -12.56
C SER A 173 18.84 8.09 -11.41
N TRP A 174 18.10 6.98 -11.39
CA TRP A 174 17.14 6.67 -10.33
C TRP A 174 17.83 6.33 -9.01
N ALA A 175 18.87 5.50 -9.06
CA ALA A 175 19.66 5.16 -7.87
C ALA A 175 20.25 6.44 -7.27
N LEU A 176 20.83 7.31 -8.10
CA LEU A 176 21.45 8.55 -7.63
C LEU A 176 20.42 9.52 -7.00
N GLU A 177 19.27 9.74 -7.63
CA GLU A 177 18.25 10.67 -7.12
C GLU A 177 17.67 10.21 -5.77
N VAL A 178 17.40 8.91 -5.62
CA VAL A 178 16.91 8.36 -4.34
C VAL A 178 17.98 8.46 -3.26
N HIS A 179 19.24 8.18 -3.59
CA HIS A 179 20.36 8.36 -2.67
C HIS A 179 20.56 9.82 -2.27
N ARG A 180 20.47 10.76 -3.24
CA ARG A 180 20.59 12.21 -3.01
C ARG A 180 19.49 12.70 -2.09
N ARG A 181 18.25 12.30 -2.35
CA ARG A 181 17.12 12.68 -1.50
C ARG A 181 17.28 12.17 -0.08
N LEU A 182 17.68 10.90 0.09
CA LEU A 182 17.90 10.35 1.43
C LEU A 182 18.96 11.15 2.19
N ALA A 183 20.04 11.56 1.51
CA ALA A 183 21.03 12.46 2.10
C ALA A 183 20.39 13.81 2.47
N GLU A 184 19.68 14.47 1.56
CA GLU A 184 19.08 15.79 1.79
C GLU A 184 18.03 15.81 2.90
N GLU A 185 17.26 14.74 3.08
CA GLU A 185 16.31 14.62 4.21
C GLU A 185 17.04 14.53 5.56
N VAL A 186 18.32 14.14 5.57
CA VAL A 186 19.12 13.98 6.79
C VAL A 186 19.99 15.21 7.07
N VAL A 187 20.68 15.75 6.05
CA VAL A 187 21.64 16.87 6.20
C VAL A 187 21.13 18.20 5.67
N GLY A 188 19.96 18.23 5.01
CA GLY A 188 19.47 19.40 4.29
C GLY A 188 20.05 19.51 2.86
N PRO A 189 19.74 20.60 2.13
CA PRO A 189 20.28 20.83 0.79
C PRO A 189 21.81 20.74 0.78
N ALA A 190 22.38 20.02 -0.18
CA ALA A 190 23.83 19.88 -0.27
C ALA A 190 24.48 21.24 -0.57
N GLU A 191 25.27 21.77 0.38
CA GLU A 191 26.01 23.03 0.19
C GLU A 191 27.30 22.81 -0.62
N SER A 192 27.86 21.60 -0.56
CA SER A 192 29.02 21.19 -1.34
C SER A 192 28.97 19.70 -1.69
N VAL A 193 29.40 19.40 -2.92
CA VAL A 193 29.39 18.04 -3.49
C VAL A 193 30.81 17.62 -3.86
N GLY A 194 31.25 16.47 -3.36
CA GLY A 194 32.55 15.87 -3.68
C GLY A 194 32.42 14.56 -4.47
N PHE A 195 33.54 14.10 -5.02
CA PHE A 195 33.65 12.80 -5.69
C PHE A 195 34.79 12.01 -5.07
N GLY A 196 34.56 10.73 -4.77
CA GLY A 196 35.58 9.81 -4.26
C GLY A 196 35.67 8.54 -5.09
N GLU A 197 36.89 8.03 -5.27
CA GLU A 197 37.14 6.75 -5.96
C GLU A 197 37.01 5.57 -4.98
N SER A 198 37.22 5.82 -3.69
CA SER A 198 37.09 4.84 -2.62
C SER A 198 36.17 5.31 -1.47
N LEU A 199 35.61 4.35 -0.72
CA LEU A 199 34.83 4.65 0.49
C LEU A 199 35.68 5.38 1.55
N SER A 200 36.98 5.09 1.61
CA SER A 200 37.89 5.75 2.54
C SER A 200 38.08 7.23 2.18
N GLU A 201 38.32 7.54 0.91
CA GLU A 201 38.37 8.93 0.42
C GLU A 201 37.07 9.68 0.69
N ALA A 202 35.92 9.05 0.43
CA ALA A 202 34.62 9.65 0.67
C ALA A 202 34.44 10.00 2.16
N TYR A 203 34.79 9.11 3.08
CA TYR A 203 34.74 9.44 4.51
C TYR A 203 35.74 10.52 4.92
N GLN A 204 36.97 10.48 4.39
CA GLN A 204 37.96 11.52 4.70
C GLN A 204 37.53 12.88 4.18
N ALA A 205 36.93 12.96 3.00
CA ALA A 205 36.39 14.20 2.47
C ALA A 205 35.21 14.70 3.33
N CYS A 206 34.23 13.84 3.61
CA CYS A 206 33.05 14.21 4.41
C CYS A 206 33.45 14.74 5.79
N ILE A 207 34.41 14.08 6.44
CA ILE A 207 34.82 14.45 7.80
C ILE A 207 35.70 15.71 7.85
N SER A 208 36.47 16.00 6.78
CA SER A 208 37.49 17.06 6.76
C SER A 208 37.04 18.40 6.17
N SER A 209 36.05 18.41 5.28
CA SER A 209 35.92 19.51 4.31
C SER A 209 34.56 20.21 4.25
N SER A 210 33.71 20.07 5.29
CA SER A 210 32.35 20.64 5.26
C SER A 210 31.49 20.08 4.11
N VAL A 211 31.94 18.98 3.46
CA VAL A 211 31.28 18.40 2.29
C VAL A 211 30.03 17.64 2.70
N THR A 212 28.89 18.25 2.40
CA THR A 212 27.54 17.78 2.78
C THR A 212 27.17 16.45 2.11
N THR A 213 27.69 16.19 0.90
CA THR A 213 27.30 15.04 0.07
C THR A 213 28.46 14.60 -0.84
N LEU A 214 28.91 13.35 -0.75
CA LEU A 214 29.97 12.77 -1.58
C LEU A 214 29.47 11.61 -2.42
N LEU A 215 29.64 11.73 -3.73
CA LEU A 215 29.31 10.71 -4.72
C LEU A 215 30.43 9.68 -4.82
N MET A 216 30.12 8.41 -4.57
CA MET A 216 31.02 7.28 -4.74
C MET A 216 30.67 6.52 -6.01
N GLY A 217 31.67 6.39 -6.90
CA GLY A 217 31.76 5.35 -7.93
C GLY A 217 30.63 5.31 -8.98
N PRO A 218 30.90 4.82 -10.20
CA PRO A 218 29.88 4.88 -11.26
C PRO A 218 28.84 3.73 -11.19
N TYR A 219 29.11 2.58 -10.53
CA TYR A 219 28.24 1.40 -10.62
C TYR A 219 28.30 0.46 -9.37
N PRO A 220 27.28 0.44 -8.49
CA PRO A 220 26.16 1.39 -8.38
C PRO A 220 26.61 2.71 -7.71
N PRO A 221 26.06 3.87 -8.11
CA PRO A 221 26.33 5.13 -7.44
C PRO A 221 25.81 5.07 -6.00
N SER A 222 26.61 5.52 -5.03
CA SER A 222 26.19 5.66 -3.64
C SER A 222 26.72 6.95 -3.04
N ILE A 223 26.14 7.38 -1.92
CA ILE A 223 26.46 8.64 -1.29
C ILE A 223 26.94 8.44 0.14
N VAL A 224 27.98 9.16 0.52
CA VAL A 224 28.34 9.46 1.92
C VAL A 224 27.91 10.89 2.22
N PHE A 225 27.26 11.14 3.35
CA PHE A 225 26.70 12.45 3.69
C PHE A 225 26.87 12.75 5.17
N GLY A 226 27.03 14.03 5.50
CA GLY A 226 27.41 14.52 6.82
C GLY A 226 28.31 15.76 6.68
N PRO A 227 29.14 16.08 7.69
CA PRO A 227 29.16 15.50 9.03
C PRO A 227 27.96 15.99 9.86
N LEU A 228 27.50 15.12 10.77
CA LEU A 228 26.49 15.42 11.79
C LEU A 228 27.13 15.44 13.17
N GLU A 229 26.59 16.26 14.07
CA GLU A 229 26.87 16.25 15.51
C GLU A 229 25.76 15.47 16.24
N ASP A 230 25.62 14.19 15.92
CA ASP A 230 24.58 13.30 16.45
C ASP A 230 25.21 12.02 17.04
N ASP A 231 24.50 11.35 17.95
CA ASP A 231 24.84 9.98 18.35
C ASP A 231 24.76 9.06 17.11
N PRO A 232 25.78 8.23 16.81
CA PRO A 232 25.81 7.44 15.59
C PRO A 232 24.68 6.41 15.51
N VAL A 233 24.22 5.86 16.64
CA VAL A 233 23.09 4.92 16.66
C VAL A 233 21.79 5.66 16.33
N GLU A 234 21.59 6.84 16.89
CA GLU A 234 20.42 7.67 16.62
C GLU A 234 20.40 8.20 15.17
N ALA A 235 21.55 8.61 14.64
CA ALA A 235 21.71 9.03 13.26
C ALA A 235 21.36 7.89 12.29
N VAL A 236 21.87 6.67 12.52
CA VAL A 236 21.53 5.49 11.72
C VAL A 236 20.05 5.12 11.83
N SER A 237 19.50 5.14 13.05
CA SER A 237 18.06 4.89 13.32
C SER A 237 17.17 5.85 12.52
N ARG A 238 17.52 7.14 12.48
CA ARG A 238 16.81 8.17 11.70
C ARG A 238 16.78 7.83 10.21
N VAL A 239 17.91 7.44 9.63
CA VAL A 239 18.00 7.05 8.21
C VAL A 239 17.11 5.82 7.92
N LEU A 240 17.11 4.83 8.81
CA LEU A 240 16.26 3.64 8.65
C LEU A 240 14.78 3.99 8.65
N GLY A 241 14.34 4.88 9.55
CA GLY A 241 12.97 5.40 9.59
C GLY A 241 12.58 6.17 8.32
N LEU A 242 13.50 6.95 7.76
CA LEU A 242 13.28 7.65 6.47
C LEU A 242 13.13 6.67 5.31
N ILE A 243 13.93 5.60 5.27
CA ILE A 243 13.82 4.54 4.25
C ILE A 243 12.49 3.80 4.35
N SER A 244 12.05 3.49 5.56
CA SER A 244 10.75 2.88 5.80
C SER A 244 10.17 3.29 7.16
N PRO A 245 8.92 3.79 7.20
CA PRO A 245 8.23 4.05 8.46
C PRO A 245 8.10 2.82 9.37
N GLN A 246 8.20 1.60 8.83
CA GLN A 246 8.16 0.38 9.64
C GLN A 246 9.44 0.16 10.47
N LEU A 247 10.51 0.91 10.18
CA LEU A 247 11.77 0.90 10.90
C LEU A 247 11.96 2.15 11.78
N GLU A 248 10.93 3.00 11.93
CA GLU A 248 10.99 4.15 12.82
C GLU A 248 11.32 3.72 14.26
N GLY A 249 12.34 4.36 14.84
CA GLY A 249 12.84 4.06 16.19
C GLY A 249 13.62 2.75 16.31
N VAL A 250 13.85 2.00 15.23
CA VAL A 250 14.63 0.77 15.28
C VAL A 250 16.12 1.08 15.33
N LYS A 251 16.76 0.68 16.43
CA LYS A 251 18.20 0.86 16.65
C LYS A 251 18.95 -0.40 16.24
N PRO A 252 19.77 -0.37 15.17
CA PRO A 252 20.57 -1.53 14.79
C PRO A 252 21.76 -1.72 15.72
N LEU A 253 22.29 -2.94 15.77
CA LEU A 253 23.55 -3.23 16.46
C LEU A 253 24.71 -2.67 15.63
N LEU A 254 25.44 -1.72 16.20
CA LEU A 254 26.63 -1.14 15.57
C LEU A 254 27.90 -1.75 16.18
N SER A 255 28.86 -2.08 15.32
CA SER A 255 30.20 -2.54 15.67
C SER A 255 31.25 -1.54 15.16
N GLY A 256 32.31 -1.32 15.95
CA GLY A 256 33.36 -0.34 15.67
C GLY A 256 33.56 0.67 16.81
N GLY A 257 34.35 1.70 16.53
CA GLY A 257 34.65 2.79 17.45
C GLY A 257 34.98 4.06 16.66
N GLU A 258 36.03 4.78 17.06
CA GLU A 258 36.56 5.83 16.21
C GLU A 258 37.00 5.25 14.85
N GLY A 259 36.60 5.90 13.76
CA GLY A 259 36.72 5.41 12.40
C GLY A 259 35.42 4.78 11.87
N ALA A 260 35.55 3.72 11.07
CA ALA A 260 34.42 3.11 10.37
C ALA A 260 33.52 2.30 11.32
N LEU A 261 32.22 2.59 11.30
CA LEU A 261 31.17 1.85 11.99
C LEU A 261 30.41 0.97 11.01
N LYS A 262 30.10 -0.25 11.45
CA LYS A 262 29.33 -1.24 10.69
C LYS A 262 28.06 -1.62 11.45
N ALA A 263 27.01 -1.95 10.71
CA ALA A 263 25.78 -2.50 11.23
C ALA A 263 25.66 -3.98 10.85
N SER A 264 25.27 -4.81 11.82
CA SER A 264 24.95 -6.21 11.58
C SER A 264 23.54 -6.32 11.02
N SER A 265 23.38 -6.89 9.82
CA SER A 265 22.07 -7.18 9.24
C SER A 265 21.57 -8.58 9.65
N PRO A 266 20.24 -8.82 9.61
CA PRO A 266 19.66 -10.12 9.98
C PRO A 266 20.15 -11.34 9.19
N ASP A 267 20.67 -11.13 7.99
CA ASP A 267 21.30 -12.15 7.14
C ASP A 267 22.80 -12.37 7.46
N GLY A 268 23.32 -11.72 8.51
CA GLY A 268 24.69 -11.88 9.01
C GLY A 268 25.75 -11.05 8.29
N ALA A 269 25.36 -10.11 7.42
CA ALA A 269 26.30 -9.22 6.78
C ALA A 269 26.69 -8.05 7.70
N GLU A 270 27.95 -7.62 7.61
CA GLU A 270 28.46 -6.43 8.30
C GLU A 270 28.56 -5.28 7.30
N LEU A 271 27.62 -4.34 7.37
CA LEU A 271 27.47 -3.26 6.39
C LEU A 271 28.08 -1.97 6.93
N PRO A 272 29.01 -1.30 6.22
CA PRO A 272 29.46 0.03 6.65
C PRO A 272 28.28 1.00 6.60
N VAL A 273 28.04 1.73 7.68
CA VAL A 273 26.91 2.67 7.79
C VAL A 273 27.33 4.06 8.22
N ALA A 274 28.48 4.19 8.88
CA ALA A 274 28.97 5.48 9.33
C ALA A 274 30.50 5.50 9.48
N PHE A 275 31.04 6.71 9.62
CA PHE A 275 32.42 6.99 10.01
C PHE A 275 32.42 8.08 11.08
N LEU A 276 33.05 7.79 12.22
CA LEU A 276 33.14 8.65 13.38
C LEU A 276 34.57 9.20 13.54
N LYS A 277 34.72 10.50 13.74
CA LYS A 277 36.00 11.12 14.12
C LYS A 277 35.75 12.39 14.91
N GLU A 278 36.41 12.55 16.06
CA GLU A 278 36.32 13.78 16.87
C GLU A 278 34.86 14.24 17.13
N GLY A 279 33.96 13.30 17.45
CA GLY A 279 32.53 13.60 17.73
C GLY A 279 31.66 13.89 16.49
N ARG A 280 32.24 13.91 15.28
CA ARG A 280 31.51 14.11 14.02
C ARG A 280 31.20 12.77 13.35
N VAL A 281 29.99 12.63 12.83
CA VAL A 281 29.49 11.42 12.17
C VAL A 281 29.20 11.68 10.70
N CYS A 282 29.85 10.93 9.81
CA CYS A 282 29.48 10.84 8.41
C CYS A 282 28.71 9.54 8.17
N LEU A 283 27.56 9.60 7.51
CA LEU A 283 26.70 8.45 7.24
C LEU A 283 26.94 7.95 5.82
N GLY A 284 26.95 6.63 5.62
CA GLY A 284 27.00 6.03 4.30
C GLY A 284 27.68 4.66 4.26
N PRO A 285 27.89 4.10 3.06
CA PRO A 285 27.28 4.53 1.81
C PRO A 285 25.76 4.28 1.84
N THR A 286 24.95 5.15 1.22
CA THR A 286 23.48 5.01 1.15
C THR A 286 22.99 3.61 0.76
N LEU A 287 23.71 2.90 -0.12
CA LEU A 287 23.38 1.53 -0.52
C LEU A 287 23.41 0.54 0.66
N SER A 288 24.33 0.73 1.62
CA SER A 288 24.37 -0.07 2.84
C SER A 288 23.11 0.12 3.68
N PHE A 289 22.61 1.35 3.79
CA PHE A 289 21.36 1.61 4.51
C PHE A 289 20.16 0.93 3.83
N PHE A 290 20.06 0.97 2.50
CA PHE A 290 19.00 0.24 1.80
C PHE A 290 19.11 -1.28 1.98
N LYS A 291 20.32 -1.85 1.91
CA LYS A 291 20.55 -3.27 2.18
C LYS A 291 20.12 -3.63 3.60
N LEU A 292 20.56 -2.87 4.59
CA LEU A 292 20.23 -3.06 6.00
C LEU A 292 18.71 -2.97 6.22
N ALA A 293 18.09 -1.89 5.74
CA ALA A 293 16.66 -1.66 5.87
C ALA A 293 15.83 -2.78 5.23
N VAL A 294 16.17 -3.22 4.01
CA VAL A 294 15.46 -4.30 3.34
C VAL A 294 15.60 -5.61 4.12
N SER A 295 16.81 -5.97 4.59
CA SER A 295 16.99 -7.19 5.40
C SER A 295 16.19 -7.15 6.70
N MET A 296 16.15 -6.00 7.39
CA MET A 296 15.35 -5.80 8.60
C MET A 296 13.84 -5.85 8.33
N LEU A 297 13.37 -5.22 7.26
CA LEU A 297 11.96 -5.26 6.85
C LEU A 297 11.49 -6.67 6.53
N VAL A 298 12.32 -7.44 5.82
CA VAL A 298 12.01 -8.83 5.47
C VAL A 298 11.95 -9.71 6.73
N GLU A 299 12.89 -9.54 7.66
CA GLU A 299 12.84 -10.27 8.94
C GLU A 299 11.59 -9.89 9.76
N LYS A 300 11.30 -8.60 9.87
CA LYS A 300 10.11 -8.08 10.57
C LYS A 300 8.82 -8.60 9.95
N ALA A 301 8.71 -8.57 8.62
CA ALA A 301 7.57 -9.12 7.89
C ALA A 301 7.35 -10.62 8.18
N ARG A 302 8.42 -11.41 8.24
CA ARG A 302 8.34 -12.85 8.57
C ARG A 302 7.87 -13.09 10.01
N LYS A 303 8.34 -12.30 10.97
CA LYS A 303 8.00 -12.46 12.39
C LYS A 303 6.59 -11.97 12.71
N GLU A 304 6.19 -10.85 12.12
CA GLU A 304 4.96 -10.12 12.48
C GLU A 304 3.82 -10.33 11.48
N GLY A 305 4.05 -11.05 10.37
CA GLY A 305 3.04 -11.26 9.33
C GLY A 305 2.65 -9.99 8.57
N LEU A 306 3.51 -8.98 8.59
CA LEU A 306 3.29 -7.69 7.94
C LEU A 306 3.73 -7.72 6.48
N THR A 307 3.18 -6.79 5.68
CA THR A 307 3.73 -6.46 4.37
C THR A 307 4.85 -5.43 4.53
N PRO A 308 6.11 -5.72 4.13
CA PRO A 308 7.21 -4.77 4.20
C PRO A 308 7.10 -3.74 3.08
N TYR A 309 7.22 -2.44 3.34
CA TYR A 309 7.18 -1.37 2.34
C TYR A 309 8.27 -0.32 2.58
N LEU A 310 8.72 0.31 1.51
CA LEU A 310 9.58 1.50 1.58
C LEU A 310 8.71 2.75 1.64
N ASN A 311 9.25 3.83 2.21
CA ASN A 311 8.66 5.15 2.07
C ASN A 311 8.34 5.39 0.59
N PRO A 312 7.08 5.69 0.22
CA PRO A 312 6.70 5.81 -1.17
C PRO A 312 7.54 6.80 -1.98
N THR A 313 8.10 7.84 -1.36
CA THR A 313 8.97 8.81 -2.05
C THR A 313 10.29 8.19 -2.51
N LEU A 314 10.77 7.14 -1.84
CA LEU A 314 12.00 6.39 -2.13
C LEU A 314 11.74 5.10 -2.94
N THR A 315 10.48 4.69 -3.12
CA THR A 315 10.13 3.48 -3.87
C THR A 315 10.44 3.62 -5.37
N PRO A 316 11.08 2.63 -6.02
CA PRO A 316 11.44 2.71 -7.44
C PRO A 316 10.26 2.86 -8.37
N VAL A 317 9.32 1.92 -8.26
CA VAL A 317 8.03 1.95 -8.92
C VAL A 317 7.02 2.30 -7.85
N GLN A 318 6.64 3.57 -7.78
CA GLN A 318 5.71 4.04 -6.76
C GLN A 318 4.29 3.53 -7.06
N SER A 319 3.94 3.42 -8.34
CA SER A 319 2.64 2.90 -8.78
C SER A 319 2.78 1.85 -9.87
N ALA A 320 2.04 0.76 -9.76
CA ALA A 320 1.93 -0.26 -10.78
C ALA A 320 0.48 -0.31 -11.30
N VAL A 321 0.26 0.03 -12.57
CA VAL A 321 -1.07 0.01 -13.21
C VAL A 321 -1.27 -1.33 -13.91
N ILE A 322 -2.39 -2.00 -13.63
CA ILE A 322 -2.71 -3.34 -14.10
C ILE A 322 -4.08 -3.31 -14.80
N PRO A 323 -4.13 -3.35 -16.14
CA PRO A 323 -5.39 -3.52 -16.86
C PRO A 323 -5.94 -4.93 -16.62
N VAL A 324 -7.22 -5.13 -16.32
CA VAL A 324 -7.76 -6.49 -16.05
C VAL A 324 -7.76 -7.40 -17.29
N ASP A 325 -7.91 -6.80 -18.48
CA ASP A 325 -7.95 -7.44 -19.80
C ASP A 325 -7.30 -6.53 -20.87
N SER A 326 -7.26 -6.98 -22.12
CA SER A 326 -6.68 -6.23 -23.24
C SER A 326 -7.49 -5.00 -23.63
N GLU A 327 -8.82 -5.02 -23.46
CA GLU A 327 -9.69 -3.88 -23.77
C GLU A 327 -9.38 -2.70 -22.84
N SER A 328 -9.02 -2.99 -21.59
CA SER A 328 -8.69 -2.00 -20.56
C SER A 328 -7.27 -1.43 -20.68
N GLU A 329 -6.45 -1.88 -21.63
CA GLU A 329 -5.06 -1.41 -21.78
C GLU A 329 -4.97 0.07 -22.15
N GLY A 330 -5.90 0.57 -22.97
CA GLY A 330 -5.97 1.99 -23.32
C GLY A 330 -6.21 2.87 -22.10
N TYR A 331 -7.11 2.44 -21.21
CA TYR A 331 -7.36 3.16 -19.96
C TYR A 331 -6.16 3.08 -19.00
N ALA A 332 -5.53 1.90 -18.87
CA ALA A 332 -4.30 1.75 -18.08
C ALA A 332 -3.17 2.67 -18.57
N GLN A 333 -3.02 2.83 -19.88
CA GLN A 333 -2.05 3.75 -20.47
C GLN A 333 -2.32 5.20 -20.06
N ARG A 334 -3.57 5.67 -20.20
CA ARG A 334 -3.97 7.03 -19.78
C ARG A 334 -3.69 7.29 -18.30
N ILE A 335 -4.10 6.37 -17.42
CA ILE A 335 -3.86 6.48 -15.98
C ILE A 335 -2.36 6.55 -15.67
N ALA A 336 -1.55 5.74 -16.32
CA ALA A 336 -0.11 5.75 -16.12
C ALA A 336 0.54 7.05 -16.63
N GLU A 337 0.07 7.61 -17.74
CA GLU A 337 0.52 8.91 -18.25
C GLU A 337 0.17 10.05 -17.29
N ASP A 338 -1.05 10.08 -16.74
CA ASP A 338 -1.50 11.08 -15.76
C ASP A 338 -0.66 11.04 -14.47
N LEU A 339 -0.35 9.82 -13.99
CA LEU A 339 0.52 9.60 -12.84
C LEU A 339 1.95 10.07 -13.12
N ALA A 340 2.50 9.72 -14.29
CA ALA A 340 3.84 10.15 -14.68
C ALA A 340 3.93 11.68 -14.82
N ALA A 341 2.92 12.32 -15.42
CA ALA A 341 2.82 13.78 -15.50
C ALA A 341 2.75 14.45 -14.12
N SER A 342 2.17 13.75 -13.13
CA SER A 342 2.08 14.21 -11.73
C SER A 342 3.35 14.00 -10.91
N GLY A 343 4.46 13.53 -11.51
CA GLY A 343 5.70 13.30 -10.78
C GLY A 343 5.89 11.89 -10.24
N VAL A 344 4.98 10.95 -10.55
CA VAL A 344 5.03 9.58 -10.02
C VAL A 344 5.83 8.67 -10.95
N ARG A 345 6.65 7.80 -10.36
CA ARG A 345 7.30 6.70 -11.07
C ARG A 345 6.34 5.53 -11.19
N VAL A 346 5.92 5.25 -12.41
CA VAL A 346 4.80 4.33 -12.69
C VAL A 346 5.18 3.30 -13.74
N SER A 347 4.72 2.07 -13.56
CA SER A 347 4.90 0.96 -14.49
C SER A 347 3.55 0.37 -14.88
N ILE A 348 3.37 0.02 -16.14
CA ILE A 348 2.19 -0.73 -16.58
C ILE A 348 2.55 -2.22 -16.61
N VAL A 349 1.83 -3.02 -15.84
CA VAL A 349 2.07 -4.47 -15.75
C VAL A 349 1.21 -5.17 -16.79
N ARG A 350 1.83 -5.60 -17.87
CA ARG A 350 1.20 -6.34 -18.98
C ARG A 350 1.48 -7.84 -18.87
N GLY A 351 0.77 -8.64 -19.65
CA GLY A 351 0.94 -10.10 -19.70
C GLY A 351 -0.25 -10.91 -19.20
N SER A 352 -0.11 -12.24 -19.20
CA SER A 352 -1.23 -13.16 -18.96
C SER A 352 -1.54 -13.37 -17.48
N GLY A 353 -2.84 -13.32 -17.14
CA GLY A 353 -3.36 -13.68 -15.82
C GLY A 353 -3.25 -12.55 -14.80
N LEU A 354 -4.40 -12.02 -14.36
CA LEU A 354 -4.46 -10.92 -13.39
C LEU A 354 -3.69 -11.23 -12.10
N GLY A 355 -3.85 -12.42 -11.53
CA GLY A 355 -3.15 -12.81 -10.30
C GLY A 355 -1.63 -12.91 -10.46
N ARG A 356 -1.11 -13.20 -11.66
CA ARG A 356 0.33 -13.17 -11.93
C ARG A 356 0.85 -11.73 -11.91
N ARG A 357 0.17 -10.83 -12.62
CA ARG A 357 0.54 -9.41 -12.72
C ARG A 357 0.45 -8.69 -11.37
N VAL A 358 -0.58 -8.99 -10.59
CA VAL A 358 -0.74 -8.48 -9.22
C VAL A 358 0.43 -8.92 -8.32
N ARG A 359 0.88 -10.18 -8.43
CA ARG A 359 2.07 -10.66 -7.70
C ARG A 359 3.38 -10.03 -8.21
N GLU A 360 3.49 -9.80 -9.52
CA GLU A 360 4.63 -9.13 -10.12
C GLU A 360 4.78 -7.69 -9.58
N ALA A 361 3.69 -6.94 -9.57
CA ALA A 361 3.62 -5.61 -8.96
C ALA A 361 3.95 -5.62 -7.46
N GLY A 362 3.52 -6.66 -6.73
CA GLY A 362 3.87 -6.78 -5.33
C GLY A 362 5.33 -7.15 -5.07
N ARG A 363 5.94 -7.97 -5.95
CA ARG A 363 7.36 -8.34 -5.90
C ARG A 363 8.29 -7.18 -6.28
N SER A 364 7.82 -6.21 -7.05
CA SER A 364 8.57 -4.95 -7.29
C SER A 364 8.46 -3.95 -6.13
N TRP A 365 7.74 -4.31 -5.07
CA TRP A 365 7.46 -3.45 -3.91
C TRP A 365 6.74 -2.16 -4.26
N ALA A 366 5.88 -2.18 -5.28
CA ALA A 366 5.11 -1.01 -5.65
C ALA A 366 4.29 -0.49 -4.46
N SER A 367 4.36 0.83 -4.21
CA SER A 367 3.63 1.46 -3.10
C SER A 367 2.12 1.39 -3.34
N LEU A 368 1.70 1.64 -4.58
CA LEU A 368 0.33 1.46 -5.06
C LEU A 368 0.26 0.39 -6.14
N VAL A 369 -0.69 -0.53 -6.01
CA VAL A 369 -1.15 -1.37 -7.12
C VAL A 369 -2.52 -0.87 -7.55
N ILE A 370 -2.60 -0.41 -8.79
CA ILE A 370 -3.78 0.22 -9.38
C ILE A 370 -4.33 -0.75 -10.43
N VAL A 371 -5.51 -1.29 -10.19
CA VAL A 371 -6.20 -2.18 -11.12
C VAL A 371 -7.27 -1.37 -11.85
N VAL A 372 -7.32 -1.54 -13.17
CA VAL A 372 -8.29 -0.84 -14.02
C VAL A 372 -8.97 -1.81 -14.96
N GLY A 373 -10.29 -1.69 -15.09
CA GLY A 373 -11.09 -2.45 -16.04
C GLY A 373 -12.09 -1.57 -16.77
N LYS A 374 -12.89 -2.20 -17.64
CA LYS A 374 -13.98 -1.53 -18.37
C LYS A 374 -14.93 -0.74 -17.46
N ARG A 375 -15.28 -1.31 -16.29
CA ARG A 375 -16.13 -0.62 -15.30
C ARG A 375 -15.46 0.65 -14.78
N GLU A 376 -14.18 0.54 -14.42
CA GLU A 376 -13.39 1.66 -13.91
C GLU A 376 -13.25 2.76 -14.97
N GLU A 377 -13.13 2.39 -16.26
CA GLU A 377 -13.14 3.33 -17.38
C GLU A 377 -14.49 4.04 -17.55
N GLU A 378 -15.60 3.29 -17.57
CA GLU A 378 -16.96 3.82 -17.71
C GLU A 378 -17.35 4.77 -16.57
N THR A 379 -16.82 4.53 -15.36
CA THR A 379 -17.14 5.30 -14.16
C THR A 379 -16.12 6.40 -13.83
N GLY A 380 -15.00 6.48 -14.55
CA GLY A 380 -13.91 7.41 -14.23
C GLY A 380 -13.29 7.14 -12.86
N THR A 381 -13.09 5.86 -12.52
CA THR A 381 -12.52 5.42 -11.25
C THR A 381 -11.35 4.47 -11.48
N VAL A 382 -10.63 4.13 -10.41
CA VAL A 382 -9.61 3.09 -10.38
C VAL A 382 -9.72 2.29 -9.08
N VAL A 383 -9.23 1.07 -9.10
CA VAL A 383 -9.11 0.25 -7.89
C VAL A 383 -7.68 0.34 -7.36
N VAL A 384 -7.48 0.94 -6.19
CA VAL A 384 -6.17 1.12 -5.57
C VAL A 384 -5.98 0.18 -4.39
N ARG A 385 -4.78 -0.40 -4.30
CA ARG A 385 -4.30 -1.14 -3.13
C ARG A 385 -3.02 -0.48 -2.64
N ARG A 386 -3.00 -0.13 -1.36
CA ARG A 386 -1.84 0.49 -0.70
C ARG A 386 -1.03 -0.57 0.00
N ARG A 387 0.29 -0.50 -0.15
CA ARG A 387 1.17 -1.51 0.44
C ARG A 387 1.20 -1.50 1.97
N TRP A 388 0.98 -0.32 2.58
CA TRP A 388 0.87 -0.13 4.03
C TRP A 388 -0.52 -0.46 4.60
N GLU A 389 -1.53 -0.71 3.75
CA GLU A 389 -2.87 -1.16 4.16
C GLU A 389 -3.14 -2.57 3.59
N PRO A 390 -2.45 -3.62 4.06
CA PRO A 390 -2.61 -4.96 3.50
C PRO A 390 -4.06 -5.45 3.60
N GLY A 391 -4.53 -6.13 2.55
CA GLY A 391 -5.90 -6.64 2.45
C GLY A 391 -6.96 -5.58 2.11
N LYS A 392 -6.65 -4.28 2.24
CA LYS A 392 -7.56 -3.20 1.84
C LYS A 392 -7.42 -2.92 0.34
N GLN A 393 -8.57 -2.74 -0.30
CA GLN A 393 -8.70 -2.31 -1.68
C GLN A 393 -9.71 -1.18 -1.70
N GLU A 394 -9.47 -0.12 -2.43
CA GLU A 394 -10.34 1.05 -2.43
C GLU A 394 -10.62 1.51 -3.86
N VAL A 395 -11.86 1.90 -4.14
CA VAL A 395 -12.20 2.54 -5.42
C VAL A 395 -11.98 4.04 -5.27
N LEU A 396 -11.08 4.61 -6.07
CA LEU A 396 -10.81 6.05 -6.09
C LEU A 396 -11.31 6.66 -7.40
N THR A 397 -11.84 7.86 -7.33
CA THR A 397 -12.00 8.73 -8.50
C THR A 397 -10.63 9.16 -9.03
N LEU A 398 -10.58 9.66 -10.28
CA LEU A 398 -9.34 10.17 -10.86
C LEU A 398 -8.75 11.35 -10.07
N ASP A 399 -9.60 12.21 -9.51
CA ASP A 399 -9.17 13.34 -8.68
C ASP A 399 -8.55 12.89 -7.35
N GLU A 400 -9.15 11.89 -6.71
CA GLU A 400 -8.60 11.26 -5.50
C GLU A 400 -7.27 10.58 -5.80
N LEU A 401 -7.18 9.84 -6.92
CA LEU A 401 -5.94 9.22 -7.36
C LEU A 401 -4.86 10.27 -7.61
N SER A 402 -5.15 11.36 -8.32
CA SER A 402 -4.21 12.45 -8.58
C SER A 402 -3.74 13.12 -7.28
N SER A 403 -4.66 13.32 -6.34
CA SER A 403 -4.35 13.89 -5.02
C SER A 403 -3.44 12.99 -4.19
N GLU A 404 -3.65 11.67 -4.25
CA GLU A 404 -2.78 10.70 -3.60
C GLU A 404 -1.42 10.60 -4.30
N ALA A 405 -1.42 10.55 -5.63
CA ALA A 405 -0.22 10.53 -6.47
C ALA A 405 0.72 11.70 -6.16
N LYS A 406 0.19 12.92 -6.01
CA LYS A 406 0.97 14.11 -5.62
C LYS A 406 1.66 13.98 -4.25
N LYS A 407 1.09 13.22 -3.31
CA LYS A 407 1.72 12.95 -2.01
C LYS A 407 2.86 11.94 -2.13
N LEU A 408 2.78 11.04 -3.10
CA LEU A 408 3.87 10.12 -3.43
C LEU A 408 4.94 10.81 -4.27
N ALA A 409 4.56 11.81 -5.07
CA ALA A 409 5.45 12.56 -5.93
C ALA A 409 6.53 13.26 -5.11
N SER A 410 7.79 13.00 -5.48
CA SER A 410 8.96 13.45 -4.76
C SER A 410 9.46 14.85 -5.17
N GLY A 411 8.68 15.60 -5.97
CA GLY A 411 9.08 16.91 -6.52
C GLY A 411 9.88 16.86 -7.83
N SER A 412 10.27 15.66 -8.30
CA SER A 412 10.96 15.44 -9.59
C SER A 412 9.99 15.03 -10.71
N ARG A 413 10.44 15.12 -11.98
CA ARG A 413 9.67 14.63 -13.14
C ARG A 413 9.36 13.14 -12.95
N GLY A 414 8.10 12.76 -13.10
CA GLY A 414 7.71 11.35 -13.06
C GLY A 414 8.28 10.58 -14.25
N SER A 415 8.19 9.27 -14.20
CA SER A 415 8.71 8.40 -15.26
C SER A 415 7.72 7.28 -15.51
N LEU A 416 7.34 7.09 -16.77
CA LEU A 416 6.57 5.94 -17.23
C LEU A 416 7.54 4.86 -17.71
N TYR A 417 7.65 3.77 -16.97
CA TYR A 417 8.41 2.61 -17.41
C TYR A 417 7.55 1.78 -18.37
N SER A 418 8.03 1.58 -19.60
CA SER A 418 7.37 0.77 -20.63
C SER A 418 7.63 -0.73 -20.49
N THR A 419 8.61 -1.12 -19.66
CA THR A 419 9.01 -2.52 -19.43
C THR A 419 8.13 -3.17 -18.35
N THR A 420 7.73 -4.43 -18.57
CA THR A 420 7.19 -5.32 -17.52
C THR A 420 8.20 -5.49 -16.37
N LEU A 421 7.69 -5.64 -15.14
CA LEU A 421 8.42 -5.52 -13.85
C LEU A 421 9.31 -6.72 -13.49
#